data_AF-A0A385PYT5-F1
#
_entry.id   AF-A0A385PYT5-F1
#
_cell.length_a   1.000
_cell.length_b   1.000
_cell.length_c   1.000
_cell.angle_alpha   90.00
_cell.angle_beta   90.00
_cell.angle_gamma   90.00
#
_symmetry.space_group_name_H-M   'P 1'
#
loop_
_entity.id
_entity.type
_entity.pdbx_description
1 polymer ?
#
loop_
_entity_poly.entity_id
_entity_poly.type
_entity_poly.pdbx_seq_one_letter_code
_entity_poly.pdbx_strand_id
1 'polypeptide(L)' 'MDDKKRDYSDIIDMESPSMKVPLSGSERASQYLAFEAVLSGRKLLDMGEEIWLKSYAPEDYRREIYKKRRKKNTVNR' A
#
# COMPACT_ATOMS: atom_id res chain seq x y z
N MET A 1 31.46 -15.55 44.89
CA MET A 1 31.33 -14.17 44.39
C MET A 1 32.29 -14.06 43.24
N ASP A 2 31.80 -14.11 42.00
CA ASP A 2 32.53 -13.61 40.84
C ASP A 2 31.49 -13.34 39.75
N ASP A 3 30.81 -12.20 39.92
CA ASP A 3 30.04 -11.54 38.88
C ASP A 3 30.97 -11.21 37.73
N LYS A 4 31.10 -12.14 36.76
CA LYS A 4 31.68 -11.83 35.45
C LYS A 4 30.74 -10.86 34.76
N LYS A 5 30.90 -9.57 35.04
CA LYS A 5 30.34 -8.48 34.26
C LYS A 5 30.73 -8.74 32.81
N ARG A 6 29.74 -9.11 32.00
CA ARG A 6 29.93 -9.25 30.55
C ARG A 6 30.38 -7.89 30.06
N ASP A 7 31.60 -7.85 29.52
CA ASP A 7 32.14 -6.65 28.93
C ASP A 7 31.37 -6.40 27.63
N TYR A 8 30.50 -5.37 27.66
CA TYR A 8 29.68 -4.99 26.51
C TYR A 8 30.34 -3.87 25.69
N SER A 9 31.63 -3.61 25.91
CA SER A 9 32.41 -2.61 25.16
C SER A 9 32.29 -2.82 23.65
N ASP A 10 32.29 -4.08 23.20
CA ASP A 10 32.13 -4.46 21.79
C ASP A 10 30.79 -4.02 21.16
N ILE A 11 29.75 -3.80 21.99
CA ILE A 11 28.42 -3.36 21.54
C ILE A 11 28.31 -1.84 21.56
N ILE A 12 29.04 -1.17 22.46
CA ILE A 12 29.01 0.30 22.60
C ILE A 12 29.73 0.97 21.42
N ASP A 13 30.76 0.30 20.86
CA ASP A 13 31.50 0.78 19.69
C ASP A 13 30.91 0.35 18.34
N MET A 14 29.83 -0.45 18.34
CA MET A 14 29.11 -0.72 17.10
C MET A 14 28.35 0.53 16.66
N GLU A 15 28.82 1.11 15.55
CA GLU A 15 28.18 2.23 14.86
C GLU A 15 26.68 1.94 14.71
N SER A 16 25.84 2.82 15.27
CA SER A 16 24.39 2.69 15.17
C SER A 16 23.99 2.50 13.70
N PRO A 17 23.07 1.58 13.35
CA PRO A 17 22.72 1.29 11.96
C PRO A 17 22.41 2.60 11.26
N SER A 18 23.29 3.03 10.35
CA SER A 18 23.19 4.33 9.72
C SER A 18 21.82 4.40 9.05
N MET A 19 21.00 5.37 9.46
CA MET A 19 19.68 5.63 8.88
C MET A 19 19.84 5.62 7.36
N LYS A 20 19.14 4.68 6.69
CA LYS A 20 19.24 4.41 5.24
C LYS A 20 19.49 5.72 4.50
N VAL A 21 20.64 5.79 3.84
CA VAL A 21 21.09 6.89 2.97
C VAL A 21 19.88 7.50 2.25
N PRO A 22 19.69 8.84 2.25
CA PRO A 22 18.58 9.43 1.54
C PRO A 22 18.66 8.96 0.09
N LEU A 23 17.63 8.23 -0.34
CA LEU A 23 17.53 7.64 -1.67
C LEU A 23 18.03 8.64 -2.72
N SER A 24 18.87 8.16 -3.63
CA SER A 24 19.31 8.96 -4.76
C SER A 24 18.08 9.48 -5.54
N GLY A 25 18.25 10.58 -6.29
CA GLY A 25 17.14 11.16 -7.05
C GLY A 25 16.47 10.16 -8.00
N SER A 26 17.25 9.24 -8.58
CA SER A 26 16.77 8.16 -9.44
C SER A 26 15.98 7.09 -8.68
N GLU A 27 16.44 6.67 -7.51
CA GLU A 27 15.71 5.70 -6.68
C GLU A 27 14.37 6.27 -6.23
N ARG A 28 14.32 7.56 -5.84
CA ARG A 28 13.05 8.23 -5.54
C ARG A 28 12.13 8.27 -6.76
N ALA A 29 12.63 8.68 -7.92
CA ALA A 29 11.84 8.72 -9.15
C ALA A 29 11.29 7.33 -9.52
N SER A 30 12.08 6.27 -9.36
CA SER A 30 11.64 4.90 -9.61
C SER A 30 10.53 4.45 -8.66
N GLN A 31 10.61 4.82 -7.38
CA GLN A 31 9.57 4.53 -6.39
C GLN A 31 8.28 5.31 -6.67
N TYR A 32 8.39 6.59 -7.05
CA TYR A 32 7.23 7.39 -7.47
C TYR A 32 6.55 6.78 -8.70
N LEU A 33 7.31 6.41 -9.73
CA LEU A 33 6.77 5.79 -10.93
C LEU A 33 6.11 4.44 -10.63
N ALA A 34 6.71 3.62 -9.77
CA ALA A 34 6.11 2.35 -9.35
C ALA A 34 4.80 2.57 -8.56
N PHE A 35 4.77 3.57 -7.67
CA PHE A 35 3.58 3.90 -6.90
C PHE A 35 2.44 4.43 -7.79
N GLU A 36 2.76 5.33 -8.73
CA GLU A 36 1.82 5.83 -9.74
C GLU A 36 1.31 4.71 -10.65
N ALA A 37 2.16 3.76 -11.05
CA ALA A 37 1.75 2.59 -11.83
C ALA A 37 0.75 1.70 -11.06
N VAL A 38 0.96 1.51 -9.76
CA VAL A 38 0.03 0.75 -8.90
C VAL A 38 -1.30 1.49 -8.73
N LEU A 39 -1.26 2.81 -8.45
CA LEU A 39 -2.47 3.63 -8.32
C LEU A 39 -3.27 3.70 -9.62
N SER A 40 -2.59 3.90 -10.75
CA SER A 40 -3.20 3.92 -12.07
C SER A 40 -3.78 2.55 -12.45
N GLY A 41 -3.10 1.45 -12.11
CA GLY A 41 -3.62 0.11 -12.27
C GLY A 41 -4.95 -0.10 -11.55
N ARG A 42 -5.07 0.39 -10.30
CA ARG A 42 -6.34 0.32 -9.57
C ARG A 42 -7.45 1.13 -10.26
N LYS A 43 -7.12 2.34 -10.73
CA LYS A 43 -8.06 3.19 -11.47
C LYS A 43 -8.55 2.53 -12.76
N LEU A 44 -7.67 1.84 -13.48
CA LEU A 44 -8.03 1.09 -14.69
C LEU A 44 -8.95 -0.10 -14.39
N LEU A 45 -8.70 -0.81 -13.29
CA LEU A 45 -9.57 -1.91 -12.85
C LEU A 45 -10.96 -1.41 -12.44
N ASP A 46 -11.04 -0.31 -11.69
CA ASP A 46 -12.32 0.30 -11.29
C ASP A 46 -13.10 0.79 -12.53
N MET A 47 -12.41 1.39 -13.51
CA MET A 47 -13.00 1.81 -14.79
C MET A 47 -13.48 0.60 -15.62
N GLY A 48 -12.69 -0.47 -15.65
CA GLY A 48 -13.05 -1.73 -16.31
C GLY A 48 -14.26 -2.40 -15.67
N GLU A 49 -14.34 -2.41 -14.33
CA GLU A 49 -15.51 -2.90 -13.59
C GLU A 49 -16.76 -2.10 -13.94
N GLU A 50 -16.67 -0.77 -14.04
CA GLU A 50 -17.81 0.08 -14.39
C GLU A 50 -18.31 -0.17 -15.82
N ILE A 51 -17.40 -0.28 -16.79
CA ILE A 51 -17.74 -0.61 -18.18
C ILE A 51 -18.38 -1.99 -18.26
N TRP A 52 -17.81 -2.98 -17.56
CA TRP A 52 -18.35 -4.33 -17.52
C TRP A 52 -19.74 -4.38 -16.90
N LEU A 53 -19.93 -3.71 -15.75
CA LEU A 53 -21.23 -3.58 -15.09
C LEU A 53 -22.27 -2.90 -15.98
N LYS A 54 -21.87 -1.93 -16.80
CA LYS A 54 -22.81 -1.19 -17.67
C LYS A 54 -23.22 -1.98 -18.92
N SER A 55 -22.25 -2.64 -19.56
CA SER A 55 -22.41 -3.16 -20.93
C SER A 55 -22.61 -4.67 -20.99
N TYR A 56 -22.10 -5.42 -20.01
CA TYR A 56 -22.02 -6.89 -20.10
C TYR A 56 -22.64 -7.62 -18.91
N ALA A 57 -22.70 -7.00 -17.73
CA ALA A 57 -23.21 -7.67 -16.54
C ALA A 57 -24.74 -7.91 -16.61
N PRO A 58 -25.22 -9.09 -16.16
CA PRO A 58 -26.63 -9.39 -16.04
C PRO A 58 -27.37 -8.39 -15.14
N GLU A 59 -28.64 -8.13 -15.45
CA GLU A 59 -29.38 -7.03 -14.83
C GLU A 59 -29.63 -7.24 -13.33
N ASP A 60 -29.86 -8.48 -12.90
CA ASP A 60 -30.02 -8.83 -11.48
C ASP A 60 -28.74 -8.55 -10.68
N TYR A 61 -27.59 -8.92 -11.25
CA TYR A 61 -26.28 -8.66 -10.64
C TYR A 61 -25.99 -7.16 -10.55
N ARG A 62 -26.31 -6.38 -11.59
CA ARG A 62 -26.20 -4.92 -11.56
C ARG A 62 -27.01 -4.32 -10.42
N ARG A 63 -28.29 -4.71 -10.30
CA ARG A 63 -29.19 -4.22 -9.24
C ARG A 63 -28.64 -4.53 -7.85
N GLU A 64 -28.08 -5.71 -7.64
CA GLU A 64 -27.48 -6.10 -6.37
C GLU A 64 -26.25 -5.24 -6.03
N ILE A 65 -25.33 -5.07 -6.99
CA ILE A 65 -24.13 -4.25 -6.82
C ILE A 65 -24.49 -2.78 -6.52
N TYR A 66 -25.45 -2.20 -7.23
CA TYR A 66 -25.90 -0.83 -6.96
C TYR A 66 -26.55 -0.68 -5.57
N LYS A 67 -27.38 -1.65 -5.14
CA LYS A 67 -27.94 -1.67 -3.78
C LYS A 67 -26.85 -1.75 -2.71
N LYS A 68 -25.83 -2.59 -2.92
CA LYS A 68 -24.70 -2.76 -2.00
C LYS A 68 -23.86 -1.47 -1.90
N ARG A 69 -23.55 -0.82 -3.02
CA ARG A 69 -22.83 0.46 -3.07
C ARG A 69 -23.63 1.58 -2.36
N ARG A 70 -24.95 1.62 -2.54
CA ARG A 70 -25.84 2.58 -1.83
C ARG A 70 -25.80 2.41 -0.31
N LYS A 71 -25.88 1.17 0.19
CA LYS A 71 -25.80 0.87 1.63
C LYS A 71 -24.45 1.23 2.25
N LYS A 72 -23.35 1.05 1.52
CA LYS A 72 -22.00 1.41 2.01
C LYS A 72 -21.85 2.92 2.20
N ASN A 73 -22.44 3.73 1.32
CA ASN A 73 -22.38 5.19 1.41
C ASN A 73 -23.24 5.78 2.53
N THR A 74 -24.25 5.06 3.03
CA THR A 74 -25.08 5.50 4.16
C THR A 74 -24.47 5.16 5.52
N VAL A 75 -23.51 4.22 5.59
CA VAL A 75 -22.87 3.79 6.86
C VAL A 75 -21.64 4.65 7.20
N ASN A 76 -21.01 5.29 6.20
CA ASN A 76 -19.84 6.15 6.38
C ASN A 76 -20.22 7.64 6.56
N ARG A 77 -21.44 7.94 7.03
CA ARG A 77 -21.94 9.31 7.19
C ARG A 77 -22.44 9.57 8.59
#